data_AF-A0A2E9IZ03-F1
#
_entry.id   AF-A0A2E9IZ03-F1
#
_cell.length_a   1.000
_cell.length_b   1.000
_cell.length_c   1.000
_cell.angle_alpha   90.00
_cell.angle_beta   90.00
_cell.angle_gamma   90.00
#
_symmetry.space_group_name_H-M   'P 1'
#
loop_
_entity.id
_entity.type
_entity.pdbx_description
1 polymer ?
#
loop_
_entity_poly.entity_id
_entity_poly.type
_entity_poly.pdbx_seq_one_letter_code
_entity_poly.pdbx_strand_id
1 'polypeptide(L)' 'MTEQTGQAPSLEELIETIAELSAYRERLYEDVVGLGKKLRLSQKKIDATIKEHPELTRIDAILIQLKVQRDAEENQA' A
#
# COMPACT_ATOMS: atom_id res chain seq x y z
N MET A 1 19.85 18.29 1.41
CA MET A 1 18.54 18.23 0.73
C MET A 1 17.65 17.27 1.47
N THR A 2 16.85 17.82 2.38
CA THR A 2 15.48 17.48 2.77
C THR A 2 15.28 18.16 4.12
N GLU A 3 14.73 19.37 4.07
CA GLU A 3 14.25 20.06 5.25
C GLU A 3 13.03 19.27 5.72
N GLN A 4 13.21 18.44 6.74
CA GLN A 4 12.10 17.89 7.51
C GLN A 4 11.51 19.05 8.31
N THR A 5 10.62 19.82 7.69
CA THR A 5 9.74 20.73 8.40
C THR A 5 8.68 19.88 9.09
N GLY A 6 8.56 20.00 10.41
CA GLY A 6 7.58 19.28 11.24
C GLY A 6 6.14 19.75 11.03
N GLN A 7 5.75 20.02 9.79
CA GLN A 7 4.39 20.37 9.38
C GLN A 7 3.66 19.09 8.97
N ALA A 8 2.43 18.93 9.45
CA ALA A 8 1.58 17.84 8.99
C ALA A 8 1.41 17.93 7.46
N PRO A 9 1.46 16.80 6.73
CA PRO A 9 1.24 16.79 5.29
C PRO A 9 -0.13 17.37 4.97
N SER A 10 -0.24 18.06 3.83
CA SER A 10 -1.54 18.54 3.35
C SER A 10 -2.45 17.38 2.95
N LEU A 11 -3.76 17.64 2.90
CA LEU A 11 -4.75 16.65 2.47
C LEU A 11 -4.46 16.13 1.05
N GLU A 12 -4.13 17.01 0.11
CA GLU A 12 -3.74 16.64 -1.26
C GLU A 12 -2.52 15.70 -1.26
N GLU A 13 -1.47 16.01 -0.50
CA GLU A 13 -0.27 15.16 -0.41
C GLU A 13 -0.60 13.77 0.17
N LEU A 14 -1.50 13.70 1.15
CA LEU A 14 -1.97 12.42 1.70
C LEU A 14 -2.73 11.61 0.65
N ILE A 15 -3.64 12.25 -0.12
CA ILE A 15 -4.41 11.60 -1.18
C ILE A 15 -3.47 11.06 -2.27
N GLU A 16 -2.52 11.87 -2.74
CA GLU A 16 -1.53 11.47 -3.75
C GLU A 16 -0.68 10.30 -3.25
N THR A 17 -0.16 10.39 -2.02
CA THR A 17 0.64 9.32 -1.41
C THR A 17 -0.15 8.02 -1.28
N ILE A 18 -1.42 8.09 -0.85
CA ILE A 18 -2.30 6.91 -0.77
C ILE A 18 -2.51 6.30 -2.16
N ALA A 19 -2.72 7.13 -3.19
CA ALA A 19 -2.94 6.66 -4.55
C ALA A 19 -1.69 5.96 -5.11
N GLU A 20 -0.52 6.57 -4.97
CA GLU A 20 0.75 6.00 -5.43
C GLU A 20 1.08 4.69 -4.70
N LEU A 21 0.93 4.65 -3.38
CA LEU A 21 1.21 3.46 -2.58
C LEU A 21 0.21 2.33 -2.89
N SER A 22 -1.06 2.67 -3.17
CA SER A 22 -2.06 1.69 -3.60
C SER A 22 -1.72 1.09 -4.97
N ALA A 23 -1.31 1.93 -5.93
CA ALA A 23 -0.87 1.48 -7.25
C ALA A 23 0.41 0.63 -7.19
N TYR A 24 1.31 0.93 -6.25
CA TYR A 24 2.49 0.08 -6.01
C TYR A 24 2.08 -1.29 -5.43
N ARG A 25 1.20 -1.31 -4.44
CA ARG A 25 0.67 -2.55 -3.84
C ARG A 25 0.02 -3.45 -4.89
N GLU A 26 -0.78 -2.88 -5.78
CA GLU A 26 -1.47 -3.62 -6.84
C GLU A 26 -0.49 -4.28 -7.80
N ARG A 27 0.52 -3.53 -8.29
CA ARG A 27 1.57 -4.09 -9.15
C ARG A 27 2.33 -5.23 -8.47
N LEU A 28 2.68 -5.08 -7.19
CA LEU A 28 3.36 -6.14 -6.44
C LEU A 28 2.48 -7.39 -6.30
N TYR A 29 1.18 -7.21 -6.05
CA TYR A 29 0.23 -8.32 -6.00
C TYR A 29 0.15 -9.03 -7.37
N GLU A 30 0.04 -8.29 -8.46
CA GLU A 30 0.01 -8.84 -9.82
C GLU A 30 1.28 -9.61 -10.17
N ASP A 31 2.44 -9.09 -9.76
CA ASP A 31 3.73 -9.77 -9.95
C ASP A 31 3.78 -11.10 -9.20
N VAL A 32 3.33 -11.15 -7.94
CA VAL A 32 3.27 -12.38 -7.15
C VAL A 32 2.33 -13.41 -7.78
N VAL A 33 1.13 -12.97 -8.20
CA VAL A 33 0.16 -13.84 -8.90
C VAL A 33 0.73 -14.33 -10.23
N GLY A 34 1.31 -13.42 -11.01
CA GLY A 34 1.88 -13.70 -12.33
C GLY A 34 3.03 -14.70 -12.26
N LEU A 35 3.93 -14.53 -11.28
CA LEU A 35 5.01 -15.46 -11.02
C LEU A 35 4.47 -16.83 -10.56
N GLY A 36 3.52 -16.85 -9.63
CA GLY A 36 2.90 -18.09 -9.16
C GLY A 36 2.25 -18.90 -10.28
N LYS A 37 1.56 -18.22 -11.21
CA LYS A 37 0.99 -18.84 -12.41
C LYS A 37 2.06 -19.35 -13.38
N LYS A 38 3.13 -18.58 -13.63
CA LYS A 38 4.27 -19.00 -14.46
C LYS A 38 4.95 -20.26 -13.90
N LEU A 39 5.00 -20.39 -12.58
CA LEU A 39 5.51 -21.56 -11.87
C LEU A 39 4.50 -22.72 -11.75
N ARG A 40 3.29 -22.58 -12.31
CA ARG A 40 2.20 -23.56 -12.24
C ARG A 40 1.81 -23.94 -10.79
N LEU A 41 1.91 -23.00 -9.86
CA LEU A 41 1.43 -23.19 -8.50
C LEU A 41 -0.11 -23.31 -8.49
N SER A 42 -0.65 -24.05 -7.53
CA SER A 42 -2.09 -24.06 -7.28
C SER A 42 -2.54 -22.71 -6.71
N GLN A 43 -3.79 -22.32 -6.98
CA GLN A 43 -4.35 -21.07 -6.47
C GLN A 43 -4.20 -20.94 -4.94
N LYS A 44 -4.46 -22.03 -4.20
CA LYS A 44 -4.27 -22.07 -2.74
C LYS A 44 -2.86 -21.69 -2.30
N LYS A 45 -1.82 -22.09 -3.04
CA LYS A 45 -0.43 -21.73 -2.72
C LYS A 45 -0.16 -20.26 -3.04
N ILE A 46 -0.68 -19.76 -4.16
CA ILE A 46 -0.56 -18.34 -4.54
C ILE A 46 -1.22 -17.46 -3.46
N ASP A 47 -2.44 -17.80 -3.03
CA ASP A 47 -3.16 -17.07 -1.99
C ASP A 47 -2.42 -17.08 -0.66
N ALA A 48 -1.83 -18.23 -0.28
CA ALA A 48 -1.01 -18.33 0.93
C ALA A 48 0.24 -17.43 0.83
N THR A 49 0.95 -17.45 -0.30
CA THR A 49 2.10 -16.58 -0.54
C THR A 49 1.73 -15.10 -0.44
N ILE A 50 0.59 -14.70 -1.02
CA ILE A 50 0.10 -13.31 -0.95
C ILE A 50 -0.21 -12.93 0.50
N LYS A 51 -0.93 -13.79 1.23
CA LYS A 51 -1.31 -13.55 2.63
C LYS A 51 -0.10 -13.44 3.55
N GLU A 52 0.93 -14.24 3.29
CA GLU A 52 2.17 -14.26 4.08
C GLU A 52 3.24 -13.30 3.53
N HIS A 53 2.93 -12.52 2.48
CA HIS A 53 3.91 -11.63 1.86
C HIS A 53 4.19 -10.45 2.79
N PRO A 54 5.43 -10.31 3.30
CA PRO A 54 5.75 -9.31 4.32
C PRO A 54 5.55 -7.88 3.80
N GLU A 55 5.94 -7.62 2.55
CA GLU A 55 5.83 -6.27 1.97
C GLU A 55 4.38 -5.87 1.67
N LEU A 56 3.53 -6.78 1.15
CA LEU A 56 2.10 -6.48 0.94
C LEU A 56 1.42 -6.18 2.27
N THR A 57 1.72 -6.99 3.30
CA THR A 57 1.19 -6.78 4.65
C THR A 57 1.63 -5.43 5.23
N ARG A 58 2.90 -5.07 5.04
CA ARG A 58 3.43 -3.78 5.50
C ARG A 58 2.78 -2.61 4.78
N ILE A 59 2.65 -2.68 3.46
CA ILE A 59 2.00 -1.64 2.65
C ILE A 59 0.54 -1.49 3.05
N ASP A 60 -0.18 -2.60 3.29
CA ASP A 60 -1.57 -2.55 3.78
C ASP A 60 -1.67 -1.83 5.12
N ALA A 61 -0.78 -2.11 6.07
CA ALA A 61 -0.75 -1.42 7.35
C ALA A 61 -0.48 0.09 7.22
N ILE A 62 0.45 0.48 6.34
CA ILE A 62 0.76 1.89 6.07
C ILE A 62 -0.44 2.58 5.40
N LEU A 63 -1.06 1.94 4.40
CA LEU A 63 -2.26 2.47 3.74
C LEU A 63 -3.42 2.68 4.71
N ILE A 64 -3.60 1.79 5.69
CA ILE A 64 -4.59 1.97 6.75
C ILE A 64 -4.27 3.23 7.57
N GLN A 65 -3.03 3.41 8.00
CA GLN A 65 -2.62 4.58 8.78
C GLN A 65 -2.80 5.88 7.98
N LEU A 66 -2.40 5.91 6.71
CA LEU A 66 -2.54 7.08 5.85
C LEU A 66 -4.02 7.43 5.60
N LYS A 67 -4.89 6.44 5.41
CA LYS A 67 -6.34 6.67 5.24
C LYS A 67 -6.96 7.24 6.52
N VAL A 68 -6.59 6.70 7.68
CA VAL A 68 -7.05 7.25 8.97
C VAL A 68 -6.56 8.69 9.16
N GLN A 69 -5.31 8.99 8.77
CA GLN A 69 -4.77 10.34 8.81
C GLN A 69 -5.55 11.28 7.88
N ARG A 70 -5.77 10.89 6.62
CA ARG A 70 -6.58 11.64 5.66
C ARG A 70 -7.99 11.91 6.20
N ASP A 71 -8.68 10.89 6.70
CA ASP A 71 -10.05 11.04 7.21
C ASP A 71 -10.12 12.01 8.40
N ALA A 72 -9.08 12.05 9.23
CA ALA A 72 -8.96 13.03 10.30
C ALA A 72 -8.78 14.45 9.76
N GLU A 73 -7.86 14.66 8.81
CA GLU A 73 -7.62 15.96 8.17
C GLU A 73 -8.85 16.45 7.37
N GLU A 74 -9.55 15.58 6.64
CA GLU A 74 -10.80 15.91 5.91
C GLU A 74 -11.90 16.39 6.85
N ASN A 75 -11.99 15.84 8.06
CA ASN A 75 -13.00 16.24 9.04
C ASN A 75 -12.61 17.48 9.86
N GLN A 76 -11.37 17.96 9.70
CA GLN A 76 -10.86 19.20 10.31
C GLN A 76 -10.84 20.40 9.33
N ALA A 77 -11.00 20.15 8.02
CA ALA A 77 -11.11 21.15 6.96
C ALA A 77 -12.56 21.67 6.80
#